data_AF-A0A968MC57-F1
#
_entry.id   AF-A0A968MC57-F1
#
_cell.length_a   1.000
_cell.length_b   1.000
_cell.length_c   1.000
_cell.angle_alpha   90.00
_cell.angle_beta   90.00
_cell.angle_gamma   90.00
#
_symmetry.space_group_name_H-M   'P 1'
#
loop_
_entity.id
_entity.type
_entity.pdbx_description
1 polymer ?
#
loop_
_entity_poly.entity_id
_entity_poly.type
_entity_poly.pdbx_seq_one_letter_code
_entity_poly.pdbx_strand_id
1 'polypeptide(L)'
;MSPSESNQQRADAALRCIAALYHERQCILRRCEHTPFHRRAPLLTRLYRLDEALAHAHEERRRACAGAPPAPTYYNPLQPVSMWEETVAAIRSDYRYGMSRLKLAEKYNLSIQQIRRIVQGQRPTRRTSTRLTAVQIQEVRQRYAVHQNQRGIIQELARAFQVSRSTISSIVQPRQATQCRKRRRCPKRTRGTSA
;
A
#
# COMPACT_ATOMS: atom_id res chain seq x y z
N MET A 1 -6.34 39.97 10.97
CA MET A 1 -5.70 38.73 10.51
C MET A 1 -5.42 37.89 11.72
N SER A 2 -6.04 36.72 11.80
CA SER A 2 -5.88 35.83 12.95
C SER A 2 -4.49 35.16 12.91
N PRO A 3 -3.80 34.96 14.05
CA PRO A 3 -2.49 34.28 14.07
C PRO A 3 -2.50 32.92 13.36
N SER A 4 -3.65 32.24 13.36
CA SER A 4 -3.90 30.98 12.64
C SER A 4 -3.77 31.11 11.12
N GLU A 5 -4.26 32.21 10.53
CA GLU A 5 -4.19 32.45 9.07
C GLU A 5 -2.73 32.65 8.62
N SER A 6 -1.93 33.35 9.43
CA SER A 6 -0.51 33.57 9.14
C SER A 6 0.31 32.27 9.22
N ASN A 7 0.03 31.41 10.20
CA ASN A 7 0.72 30.12 10.34
C ASN A 7 0.36 29.15 9.21
N GLN A 8 -0.91 29.14 8.78
CA GLN A 8 -1.35 28.32 7.64
C GLN A 8 -0.66 28.76 6.34
N GLN A 9 -0.59 30.06 6.07
CA GLN A 9 0.10 30.59 4.89
C GLN A 9 1.60 30.24 4.89
N ARG A 10 2.26 30.29 6.06
CA ARG A 10 3.66 29.86 6.21
C ARG A 10 3.83 28.36 5.94
N ALA A 11 2.92 27.52 6.43
CA ALA A 11 2.94 26.08 6.17
C ALA A 11 2.74 25.75 4.68
N ASP A 12 1.81 26.44 4.01
CA ASP A 12 1.55 26.26 2.58
C ASP A 12 2.70 26.79 1.70
N ALA A 13 3.36 27.87 2.12
CA ALA A 13 4.59 28.34 1.49
C ALA A 13 5.74 27.31 1.64
N ALA A 14 5.93 26.76 2.84
CA ALA A 14 6.93 25.72 3.09
C ALA A 14 6.66 24.45 2.26
N LEU A 15 5.40 24.03 2.12
CA LEU A 15 5.01 22.90 1.26
C LEU A 15 5.36 23.12 -0.22
N ARG A 16 5.08 24.32 -0.75
CA ARG A 16 5.46 24.67 -2.12
C ARG A 16 6.98 24.67 -2.31
N CYS A 17 7.72 25.19 -1.34
CA CYS A 17 9.19 25.15 -1.32
C CYS A 17 9.72 23.70 -1.34
N ILE A 18 9.22 22.85 -0.45
CA ILE A 18 9.58 21.42 -0.39
C ILE A 18 9.32 20.74 -1.74
N ALA A 19 8.14 20.96 -2.35
CA ALA A 19 7.80 20.37 -3.64
C ALA A 19 8.77 20.81 -4.75
N ALA A 20 9.14 22.10 -4.80
CA ALA A 20 10.10 22.64 -5.76
C ALA A 20 11.50 22.02 -5.58
N LEU A 21 11.98 21.92 -4.33
CA LEU A 21 13.27 21.31 -4.00
C LEU A 21 13.32 19.81 -4.38
N TYR A 22 12.25 19.06 -4.12
CA TYR A 22 12.15 17.66 -4.56
C TYR A 22 12.21 17.54 -6.08
N HIS A 23 11.51 18.40 -6.81
CA HIS A 23 11.54 18.41 -8.27
C HIS A 23 12.95 18.70 -8.80
N GLU A 24 13.61 19.73 -8.26
CA GLU A 24 15.00 20.06 -8.64
C GLU A 24 15.96 18.90 -8.36
N ARG A 25 15.84 18.27 -7.18
CA ARG A 25 16.63 17.09 -6.81
C ARG A 25 16.46 15.96 -7.82
N GLN A 26 15.22 15.66 -8.23
CA GLN A 26 14.94 14.63 -9.24
C GLN A 26 15.54 14.99 -10.61
N CYS A 27 15.48 16.27 -11.01
CA CYS A 27 16.12 16.74 -12.23
C CYS A 27 17.64 16.55 -12.20
N ILE A 28 18.30 16.82 -11.07
CA ILE A 28 19.75 16.62 -10.94
C ILE A 28 20.10 15.13 -10.93
N LEU A 29 19.35 14.29 -10.22
CA LEU A 29 19.57 12.84 -10.23
C LEU A 29 19.52 12.26 -11.65
N ARG A 30 18.52 12.65 -12.44
CA ARG A 30 18.44 12.25 -13.87
C ARG A 30 19.62 12.75 -14.70
N ARG A 31 20.11 13.98 -14.43
CA ARG A 31 21.32 14.50 -15.10
C ARG A 31 22.58 13.73 -14.67
N CYS A 32 22.68 13.29 -13.42
CA CYS A 32 23.78 12.49 -12.92
C CYS A 32 23.88 11.13 -13.65
N GLU A 33 22.75 10.51 -13.99
CA GLU A 33 22.71 9.23 -14.71
C GLU A 33 23.44 9.29 -16.06
N HIS A 34 23.31 10.42 -16.77
CA HIS A 34 23.88 10.60 -18.11
C HIS A 34 25.20 11.38 -18.16
N THR A 35 25.70 11.87 -17.03
CA THR A 35 26.95 12.63 -16.99
C THR A 35 28.16 11.71 -16.74
N PRO A 36 29.28 11.92 -17.46
CA PRO A 36 30.50 11.17 -17.21
C PRO A 36 31.07 11.50 -15.83
N PHE A 37 31.76 10.54 -15.21
CA PHE A 37 32.18 10.60 -13.80
C PHE A 37 32.90 11.89 -13.41
N HIS A 38 33.86 12.34 -14.23
CA HIS A 38 34.66 13.55 -13.97
C HIS A 38 33.84 14.86 -13.96
N ARG A 39 32.60 14.85 -14.49
CA ARG A 39 31.68 16.00 -14.46
C ARG A 39 30.60 15.90 -13.39
N ARG A 40 30.57 14.82 -12.59
CA ARG A 40 29.53 14.60 -11.57
C ARG A 40 29.76 15.39 -10.29
N ALA A 41 31.01 15.70 -9.93
CA ALA A 41 31.35 16.41 -8.70
C ALA A 41 30.48 17.66 -8.42
N PRO A 42 30.30 18.63 -9.35
CA PRO A 42 29.45 19.80 -9.09
C PRO A 42 27.98 19.45 -8.90
N LEU A 43 27.47 18.40 -9.55
CA LEU A 43 26.08 17.95 -9.40
C LEU A 43 25.85 17.31 -8.02
N LEU A 44 26.82 16.54 -7.53
CA LEU A 44 26.76 15.93 -6.20
C LEU A 44 26.82 17.00 -5.10
N THR A 45 27.68 18.01 -5.23
CA THR A 45 27.71 19.15 -4.30
C THR A 45 26.37 19.89 -4.29
N ARG A 46 25.74 20.07 -5.46
CA ARG A 46 24.41 20.69 -5.55
C ARG A 46 23.33 19.81 -4.92
N LEU A 47 23.37 18.49 -5.09
CA LEU A 47 22.44 17.56 -4.43
C LEU A 47 22.55 17.64 -2.91
N TYR A 48 23.76 17.67 -2.38
CA TYR A 48 24.00 17.79 -0.95
C TYR A 48 23.40 19.09 -0.38
N ARG A 49 23.60 20.23 -1.05
CA ARG A 49 22.97 21.51 -0.66
C ARG A 49 21.44 21.48 -0.73
N LEU A 50 20.87 20.76 -1.70
CA LEU A 50 19.41 20.58 -1.78
C LEU A 50 18.87 19.70 -0.65
N ASP A 51 19.60 18.66 -0.26
CA ASP A 51 19.22 17.81 0.87
C ASP A 51 19.24 18.59 2.19
N GLU A 52 20.24 19.48 2.40
CA GLU A 52 20.27 20.42 3.54
C GLU A 52 19.09 21.41 3.50
N ALA A 53 18.80 22.00 2.34
CA ALA A 53 17.68 22.92 2.17
C ALA A 53 16.32 22.23 2.42
N LEU A 54 16.16 20.98 1.97
CA LEU A 54 14.98 20.16 2.24
C LEU A 54 14.82 19.91 3.75
N ALA A 55 15.91 19.57 4.45
CA ALA A 55 15.88 19.38 5.89
C ALA A 55 15.44 20.65 6.63
N HIS A 56 15.96 21.81 6.24
CA HIS A 56 15.56 23.10 6.81
C HIS A 56 14.08 23.40 6.55
N ALA A 57 13.59 23.24 5.32
CA ALA A 57 12.19 23.48 4.98
C ALA A 57 11.22 22.53 5.72
N HIS A 58 11.63 21.28 5.95
CA HIS A 58 10.87 20.33 6.79
C HIS A 58 10.83 20.75 8.27
N GLU A 59 11.91 21.32 8.81
CA GLU A 59 11.97 21.85 10.16
C GLU A 59 11.12 23.12 10.31
N GLU A 60 11.19 24.05 9.35
CA GLU A 60 10.32 25.24 9.31
C GLU A 60 8.84 24.85 9.27
N ARG A 61 8.48 23.86 8.45
CA ARG A 61 7.12 23.32 8.42
C ARG A 61 6.73 22.72 9.78
N ARG A 62 7.61 21.94 10.41
CA ARG A 62 7.35 21.37 11.75
C ARG A 62 7.10 22.47 12.78
N ARG A 63 7.90 23.54 12.76
CA ARG A 63 7.71 24.71 13.65
C ARG A 63 6.40 25.45 13.37
N ALA A 64 6.06 25.66 12.09
CA ALA A 64 4.79 26.29 11.70
C ALA A 64 3.56 25.46 12.12
N CYS A 65 3.72 24.13 12.20
CA CYS A 65 2.68 23.20 12.65
C CYS A 65 2.72 22.91 14.16
N ALA A 66 3.71 23.39 14.91
CA ALA A 66 3.83 23.17 16.36
C ALA A 66 2.72 23.97 17.09
N GLY A 67 1.56 23.33 17.26
CA GLY A 67 0.35 23.96 17.80
C GLY A 67 -0.91 23.65 17.00
N ALA A 68 -0.77 23.15 15.78
CA ALA A 68 -1.89 22.52 15.10
C ALA A 68 -2.20 21.19 15.80
N PRO A 69 -3.47 20.89 16.14
CA PRO A 69 -3.83 19.53 16.54
C PRO A 69 -3.31 18.58 15.45
N PRO A 70 -2.68 17.45 15.82
CA PRO A 70 -2.21 16.50 14.83
C PRO A 70 -3.36 16.26 13.87
N ALA A 71 -3.13 16.53 12.57
CA ALA A 71 -4.14 16.31 11.55
C ALA A 71 -4.78 14.96 11.85
N PRO A 72 -6.13 14.86 11.97
CA PRO A 72 -6.79 13.65 12.40
C PRO A 72 -6.16 12.55 11.59
N THR A 73 -5.39 11.70 12.27
CA THR A 73 -4.63 10.66 11.61
C THR A 73 -5.69 9.73 11.07
N TYR A 74 -6.11 10.00 9.84
CA TYR A 74 -7.01 9.17 9.09
C TYR A 74 -6.21 7.90 8.94
N TYR A 75 -6.50 6.96 9.85
CA TYR A 75 -5.90 5.65 10.03
C TYR A 75 -4.75 5.41 9.05
N ASN A 76 -3.50 5.57 9.49
CA ASN A 76 -2.38 4.97 8.76
C ASN A 76 -2.34 3.50 9.22
N PRO A 77 -2.88 2.52 8.46
CA PRO A 77 -2.95 1.12 8.89
C PRO A 77 -1.58 0.42 8.88
N LEU A 78 -0.49 1.17 8.71
CA LEU A 78 0.87 0.75 8.99
C LEU A 78 1.17 0.82 10.49
N GLN A 79 0.25 0.33 11.33
CA GLN A 79 0.66 -0.06 12.68
C GLN A 79 1.83 -1.04 12.55
N PRO A 80 2.85 -0.89 13.42
CA PRO A 80 4.17 -1.43 13.18
C PRO A 80 4.11 -2.96 13.09
N VAL A 81 4.87 -3.49 12.13
CA VAL A 81 5.08 -4.93 11.93
C VAL A 81 5.57 -5.62 13.21
N SER A 82 6.13 -4.86 14.17
CA SER A 82 6.72 -5.35 15.41
C SER A 82 5.77 -6.19 16.27
N MET A 83 4.52 -5.76 16.48
CA MET A 83 3.56 -6.52 17.30
C MET A 83 3.29 -7.93 16.76
N TRP A 84 3.35 -8.10 15.44
CA TRP A 84 3.14 -9.41 14.81
C TRP A 84 4.37 -10.32 14.94
N GLU A 85 5.57 -9.74 14.89
CA GLU A 85 6.82 -10.50 15.00
C GLU A 85 7.01 -11.08 16.40
N GLU A 86 6.70 -10.29 17.44
CA GLU A 86 6.71 -10.74 18.84
C GLU A 86 5.72 -11.88 19.07
N THR A 87 4.50 -11.74 18.56
CA THR A 87 3.47 -12.79 18.65
C THR A 87 3.90 -14.08 17.95
N VAL A 88 4.54 -13.98 16.79
CA VAL A 88 5.06 -15.14 16.05
C VAL A 88 6.19 -15.85 16.81
N ALA A 89 7.09 -15.09 17.44
CA ALA A 89 8.15 -15.64 18.27
C ALA A 89 7.58 -16.37 19.50
N ALA A 90 6.60 -15.78 20.18
CA ALA A 90 5.93 -16.37 21.33
C ALA A 90 5.22 -17.69 20.96
N ILE A 91 4.46 -17.73 19.85
CA ILE A 91 3.80 -18.95 19.36
C ILE A 91 4.81 -20.08 19.11
N ARG A 92 5.96 -19.76 18.52
CA ARG A 92 7.01 -20.76 18.25
C ARG A 92 7.68 -21.24 19.52
N SER A 93 7.88 -20.36 20.50
CA SER A 93 8.41 -20.71 21.82
C SER A 93 7.48 -21.69 22.55
N ASP A 94 6.20 -21.34 22.69
CA ASP A 94 5.21 -22.20 23.35
C ASP A 94 5.04 -23.56 22.66
N TYR A 95 5.14 -23.59 21.32
CA TYR A 95 5.12 -24.85 20.58
C TYR A 95 6.35 -25.72 20.87
N ARG A 96 7.54 -25.10 21.00
CA ARG A 96 8.78 -25.82 21.39
C ARG A 96 8.68 -26.41 22.79
N TYR A 97 7.94 -25.78 23.71
CA TYR A 97 7.63 -26.32 25.04
C TYR A 97 6.52 -27.39 25.04
N GLY A 98 6.09 -27.88 23.87
CA GLY A 98 5.15 -28.99 23.76
C GLY A 98 3.67 -28.59 23.81
N MET A 99 3.35 -27.28 23.75
CA MET A 99 1.95 -26.86 23.70
C MET A 99 1.27 -27.34 22.41
N SER A 100 0.08 -27.95 22.53
CA SER A 100 -0.66 -28.43 21.37
C SER A 100 -1.14 -27.27 20.48
N ARG A 101 -1.27 -27.52 19.18
CA ARG A 101 -1.72 -26.49 18.21
C ARG A 101 -3.13 -25.97 18.52
N LEU A 102 -3.97 -26.80 19.15
CA LEU A 102 -5.32 -26.40 19.59
C LEU A 102 -5.24 -25.37 20.72
N LYS A 103 -4.45 -25.65 21.77
CA LYS A 103 -4.25 -24.71 22.88
C LYS A 103 -3.62 -23.39 22.42
N LEU A 104 -2.70 -23.45 21.44
CA LEU A 104 -2.12 -22.24 20.82
C LEU A 104 -3.17 -21.43 20.04
N ALA A 105 -4.05 -22.10 19.29
CA ALA A 105 -5.12 -21.44 18.54
C ALA A 105 -6.06 -20.66 19.48
N GLU A 106 -6.42 -21.26 20.61
CA GLU A 106 -7.23 -20.62 21.65
C GLU A 106 -6.47 -19.47 22.34
N LYS A 107 -5.23 -19.71 22.81
CA LYS A 107 -4.42 -18.72 23.54
C LYS A 107 -4.17 -17.45 22.73
N TYR A 108 -3.93 -17.57 21.43
CA TYR A 108 -3.60 -16.44 20.55
C TYR A 108 -4.78 -15.98 19.68
N ASN A 109 -5.97 -16.59 19.82
CA ASN A 109 -7.15 -16.33 19.01
C ASN A 109 -6.88 -16.38 17.49
N LEU A 110 -6.19 -17.45 17.05
CA LEU A 110 -5.84 -17.69 15.66
C LEU A 110 -6.42 -19.01 15.18
N SER A 111 -6.71 -19.12 13.89
CA SER A 111 -7.12 -20.41 13.32
C SER A 111 -5.97 -21.44 13.41
N ILE A 112 -6.34 -22.71 13.58
CA ILE A 112 -5.37 -23.83 13.60
C ILE A 112 -4.48 -23.84 12.35
N GLN A 113 -5.03 -23.44 11.20
CA GLN A 113 -4.26 -23.33 9.95
C GLN A 113 -3.20 -22.21 10.02
N GLN A 114 -3.51 -21.07 10.63
CA GLN A 114 -2.54 -19.99 10.84
C GLN A 114 -1.42 -20.45 11.79
N ILE A 115 -1.77 -21.09 12.92
CA ILE A 115 -0.80 -21.67 13.84
C ILE A 115 0.11 -22.67 13.11
N ARG A 116 -0.46 -23.59 12.32
CA ARG A 116 0.32 -24.56 11.52
C ARG A 116 1.34 -23.86 10.61
N ARG A 117 0.94 -22.80 9.90
CA ARG A 117 1.85 -22.04 9.02
C ARG A 117 2.96 -21.34 9.81
N ILE A 118 2.61 -20.69 10.92
CA ILE A 118 3.56 -19.96 11.78
C ILE A 118 4.63 -20.91 12.33
N VAL A 119 4.21 -22.08 12.83
CA VAL A 119 5.07 -23.15 13.34
C VAL A 119 5.98 -23.72 12.24
N GLN A 120 5.46 -23.87 11.01
CA GLN A 120 6.23 -24.34 9.84
C GLN A 120 7.21 -23.31 9.27
N GLY A 121 7.40 -22.16 9.92
CA GLY A 121 8.28 -21.11 9.40
C GLY A 121 7.65 -20.24 8.31
N GLN A 122 6.44 -20.57 7.86
CA GLN A 122 5.78 -19.81 6.79
C GLN A 122 5.27 -18.49 7.37
N ARG A 123 5.64 -17.39 6.69
CA ARG A 123 5.00 -16.11 6.99
C ARG A 123 3.51 -16.27 6.70
N PRO A 124 2.62 -16.02 7.68
CA PRO A 124 1.20 -16.03 7.43
C PRO A 124 0.96 -14.98 6.36
N THR A 125 0.65 -15.44 5.16
CA THR A 125 0.28 -14.53 4.08
C THR A 125 -0.90 -13.74 4.62
N ARG A 126 -0.75 -12.43 4.80
CA ARG A 126 -1.87 -11.50 4.99
C ARG A 126 -2.70 -11.53 3.70
N ARG A 127 -3.34 -12.67 3.43
CA ARG A 127 -4.52 -12.72 2.59
C ARG A 127 -5.63 -12.23 3.50
N THR A 128 -5.59 -10.93 3.79
CA THR A 128 -6.81 -10.19 4.05
C THR A 128 -7.60 -10.29 2.75
N SER A 129 -8.29 -11.41 2.54
CA SER A 129 -9.42 -11.43 1.63
C SER A 129 -10.52 -10.64 2.33
N THR A 130 -10.28 -9.35 2.57
CA THR A 130 -11.31 -8.43 2.98
C THR A 130 -12.26 -8.44 1.79
N ARG A 131 -13.39 -9.14 1.97
CA ARG A 131 -14.45 -9.09 0.98
C ARG A 131 -14.93 -7.66 0.99
N LEU A 132 -14.67 -6.94 -0.10
CA LEU A 132 -15.18 -5.59 -0.26
C LEU A 132 -16.70 -5.65 -0.29
N THR A 133 -17.36 -4.75 0.44
CA THR A 133 -18.81 -4.60 0.37
C THR A 133 -19.21 -4.04 -0.99
N ALA A 134 -20.47 -4.21 -1.39
CA ALA A 134 -20.96 -3.69 -2.67
C ALA A 134 -20.74 -2.17 -2.80
N VAL A 135 -20.91 -1.43 -1.71
CA VAL A 135 -20.68 0.02 -1.62
C VAL A 135 -19.21 0.37 -1.88
N GLN A 136 -18.27 -0.35 -1.24
CA GLN A 136 -16.83 -0.15 -1.45
C GLN A 136 -16.41 -0.47 -2.90
N ILE A 137 -17.01 -1.51 -3.49
CA ILE A 137 -16.75 -1.86 -4.89
C ILE A 137 -17.19 -0.71 -5.82
N GLN A 138 -18.35 -0.10 -5.56
CA GLN A 138 -18.84 1.03 -6.33
C GLN A 138 -17.94 2.26 -6.18
N GLU A 139 -17.49 2.55 -4.96
CA GLU A 139 -16.56 3.65 -4.68
C GLU A 139 -15.22 3.46 -5.40
N VAL A 140 -14.66 2.24 -5.38
CA VAL A 140 -13.43 1.89 -6.14
C VAL A 140 -13.61 2.20 -7.62
N ARG A 141 -14.77 1.86 -8.20
CA ARG A 141 -15.07 2.11 -9.61
C ARG A 141 -15.19 3.61 -9.92
N GLN A 142 -15.86 4.37 -9.06
CA GLN A 142 -16.00 5.82 -9.21
C GLN A 142 -14.63 6.52 -9.15
N ARG A 143 -13.83 6.24 -8.11
CA ARG A 143 -12.48 6.80 -7.99
C ARG A 143 -11.58 6.42 -9.16
N TYR A 144 -11.68 5.18 -9.64
CA TYR A 144 -10.91 4.76 -10.81
C TYR A 144 -11.34 5.52 -12.07
N ALA A 145 -12.64 5.73 -12.30
CA ALA A 145 -13.15 6.43 -13.48
C ALA A 145 -12.65 7.88 -13.56
N VAL A 146 -12.59 8.58 -12.42
CA VAL A 146 -12.05 9.95 -12.34
C VAL A 146 -10.56 10.01 -12.70
N HIS A 147 -9.79 8.97 -12.35
CA HIS A 147 -8.33 8.95 -12.45
C HIS A 147 -7.80 7.95 -13.50
N GLN A 148 -8.59 7.59 -14.51
CA GLN A 148 -8.26 6.51 -15.45
C GLN A 148 -6.90 6.68 -16.17
N ASN A 149 -6.45 7.91 -16.39
CA ASN A 149 -5.19 8.23 -17.09
C ASN A 149 -3.98 8.34 -16.14
N GLN A 150 -4.19 8.28 -14.83
CA GLN A 150 -3.12 8.45 -13.84
C GLN A 150 -2.33 7.15 -13.66
N ARG A 151 -1.03 7.20 -13.96
CA ARG A 151 -0.13 6.06 -13.71
C ARG A 151 -0.09 5.75 -12.22
N GLY A 152 -0.38 4.51 -11.86
CA GLY A 152 -0.29 4.02 -10.47
C GLY A 152 -1.60 4.05 -9.68
N ILE A 153 -2.72 4.53 -10.24
CA ILE A 153 -4.01 4.62 -9.51
C ILE A 153 -4.47 3.29 -8.90
N ILE A 154 -4.23 2.17 -9.60
CA ILE A 154 -4.58 0.83 -9.09
C ILE A 154 -3.82 0.51 -7.79
N GLN A 155 -2.56 0.93 -7.68
CA GLN A 155 -1.75 0.70 -6.49
C GLN A 155 -2.19 1.60 -5.33
N GLU A 156 -2.59 2.83 -5.62
CA GLU A 156 -3.15 3.75 -4.64
C GLU A 156 -4.48 3.22 -4.07
N LEU A 157 -5.41 2.81 -4.94
CA LEU A 157 -6.67 2.19 -4.53
C LEU A 157 -6.45 0.89 -3.74
N ALA A 158 -5.50 0.05 -4.16
CA ALA A 158 -5.17 -1.18 -3.44
C ALA A 158 -4.71 -0.89 -1.99
N ARG A 159 -3.92 0.18 -1.80
CA ARG A 159 -3.49 0.63 -0.46
C ARG A 159 -4.66 1.19 0.34
N ALA A 160 -5.47 2.07 -0.25
CA ALA A 160 -6.62 2.70 0.40
C ALA A 160 -7.63 1.67 0.94
N PHE A 161 -7.93 0.64 0.14
CA PHE A 161 -8.90 -0.40 0.50
C PHE A 161 -8.26 -1.64 1.15
N GLN A 162 -6.95 -1.64 1.40
CA GLN A 162 -6.18 -2.76 1.98
C GLN A 162 -6.41 -4.11 1.28
N VAL A 163 -6.52 -4.08 -0.04
CA VAL A 163 -6.72 -5.26 -0.89
C VAL A 163 -5.57 -5.42 -1.89
N SER A 164 -5.46 -6.60 -2.50
CA SER A 164 -4.42 -6.84 -3.51
C SER A 164 -4.66 -6.01 -4.79
N ARG A 165 -3.58 -5.65 -5.50
CA ARG A 165 -3.67 -5.02 -6.84
C ARG A 165 -4.49 -5.86 -7.82
N SER A 166 -4.37 -7.19 -7.74
CA SER A 166 -5.18 -8.13 -8.53
C SER A 166 -6.67 -8.02 -8.24
N THR A 167 -7.05 -7.81 -6.97
CA THR A 167 -8.45 -7.61 -6.57
C THR A 167 -9.02 -6.34 -7.20
N ILE A 168 -8.32 -5.19 -7.05
CA ILE A 168 -8.74 -3.93 -7.67
C ILE A 168 -8.81 -4.05 -9.19
N SER A 169 -7.78 -4.65 -9.81
CA SER A 169 -7.76 -4.90 -11.26
C SER A 169 -8.96 -5.74 -11.71
N SER A 170 -9.32 -6.79 -10.98
CA SER A 170 -10.49 -7.62 -11.30
C SER A 170 -11.84 -6.90 -11.16
N ILE A 171 -11.92 -5.90 -10.27
CA ILE A 171 -13.13 -5.10 -10.04
C ILE A 171 -13.35 -4.08 -11.16
N VAL A 172 -12.25 -3.43 -11.56
CA VAL A 172 -12.24 -2.33 -12.52
C VAL A 172 -12.22 -2.82 -13.95
N GLN A 173 -11.43 -3.87 -14.21
CA GLN A 173 -11.38 -4.57 -15.48
C GLN A 173 -12.07 -5.92 -15.24
N PRO A 174 -13.41 -5.96 -15.22
CA PRO A 174 -14.09 -7.24 -15.20
C PRO A 174 -13.52 -8.00 -16.39
N ARG A 175 -12.86 -9.14 -16.12
CA ARG A 175 -12.47 -10.07 -17.19
C ARG A 175 -13.72 -10.21 -18.02
N GLN A 176 -13.70 -9.72 -19.26
CA GLN A 176 -14.83 -9.88 -20.16
C GLN A 176 -15.19 -11.34 -20.06
N ALA A 177 -16.31 -11.61 -19.39
CA ALA A 177 -16.65 -12.95 -18.97
C ALA A 177 -16.54 -13.74 -20.24
N THR A 178 -15.55 -14.62 -20.33
CA THR A 178 -15.26 -15.35 -21.55
C THR A 178 -16.61 -15.91 -21.95
N GLN A 179 -17.17 -15.38 -23.04
CA GLN A 179 -18.51 -15.66 -23.57
C GLN A 179 -18.60 -17.12 -24.06
N CYS A 180 -17.80 -18.01 -23.48
CA CYS A 180 -17.23 -19.18 -24.08
C CYS A 180 -17.48 -20.45 -23.25
N ARG A 181 -18.46 -20.46 -22.33
CA ARG A 181 -18.90 -21.72 -21.70
C ARG A 181 -20.39 -22.04 -21.75
N LYS A 182 -21.23 -21.17 -22.35
CA LYS A 182 -22.63 -21.55 -22.65
C LYS A 182 -22.83 -22.24 -24.01
N ARG A 183 -21.79 -22.39 -24.85
CA ARG A 183 -21.91 -23.00 -26.19
C ARG A 183 -21.52 -24.47 -26.34
N ARG A 184 -21.15 -25.20 -25.27
CA ARG A 184 -20.86 -26.65 -25.38
C ARG A 184 -21.44 -27.48 -24.23
N ARG A 185 -22.74 -27.37 -23.99
CA ARG A 185 -23.51 -28.61 -23.79
C ARG A 185 -23.79 -29.14 -25.19
N CYS A 186 -22.85 -29.88 -25.76
CA CYS A 186 -23.16 -30.73 -26.90
C CYS A 186 -24.29 -31.64 -26.44
N PRO A 187 -25.48 -31.64 -27.10
CA PRO A 187 -26.49 -32.64 -26.80
C PRO A 187 -25.84 -34.01 -27.00
N LYS A 188 -25.91 -34.88 -25.99
CA LYS A 188 -25.50 -36.27 -26.13
C LYS A 188 -26.34 -36.85 -27.26
N ARG A 189 -25.69 -37.16 -28.38
CA ARG A 189 -26.27 -37.84 -29.53
C ARG A 189 -26.78 -39.19 -29.00
N THR A 190 -28.09 -39.32 -28.83
CA THR A 190 -28.75 -40.58 -28.54
C THR A 190 -28.50 -41.49 -29.74
N ARG A 191 -27.68 -42.53 -29.57
CA ARG A 191 -27.59 -43.60 -30.56
C ARG A 191 -28.92 -44.34 -30.50
N GLY A 192 -29.70 -44.22 -31.57
CA GLY A 192 -30.85 -45.08 -31.80
C GLY A 192 -30.37 -46.52 -31.88
N THR A 193 -30.94 -47.36 -31.03
CA THR A 193 -30.94 -48.81 -31.17
C THR A 193 -31.96 -49.12 -32.25
N SER A 194 -31.50 -49.46 -33.45
CA SER A 194 -32.36 -50.07 -34.47
C SER A 194 -32.60 -51.53 -34.12
N ALA A 195 -33.83 -51.97 -34.43
CA ALA A 195 -34.43 -53.26 -34.13
C ALA A 195 -33.62 -54.48 -34.56
#